data_AF-A0AAV1FNG0-F1
#
_entry.id   AF-A0AAV1FNG0-F1
#
_cell.length_a   1.000
_cell.length_b   1.000
_cell.length_c   1.000
_cell.angle_alpha   90.00
_cell.angle_beta   90.00
_cell.angle_gamma   90.00
#
_symmetry.space_group_name_H-M   'P 1'
#
loop_
_entity.id
_entity.type
_entity.pdbx_description
1 polymer ?
#
loop_
_entity_poly.entity_id
_entity_poly.type
_entity_poly.pdbx_seq_one_letter_code
_entity_poly.pdbx_strand_id
1 'polypeptide(L)'
;MPTLYSLALTFMCSLSVLSAVLSMQCKKFQYPWPRNNHELCCDGCPPGKRMIQRSQTTCEIQCVTCADGQYRDTPNAELTCKWCRRCRESNMEEKSRCNSTHNAVCTCKVGYRCIDQPCSKCVKIPTTVAMTPPLSTLITTIGDKLPPTSTTTTDRQPLHKGRIYYCFYTR
;
A
#
# COMPACT_ATOMS: atom_id res chain seq x y z
N MET A 1 52.56 -20.04 13.72
CA MET A 1 51.61 -20.10 12.58
C MET A 1 50.14 -19.97 12.99
N PRO A 2 49.52 -20.84 13.83
CA PRO A 2 48.09 -20.76 14.12
C PRO A 2 47.67 -19.48 14.87
N THR A 3 48.51 -19.00 15.79
CA THR A 3 48.29 -17.73 16.52
C THR A 3 48.23 -16.51 15.60
N LEU A 4 49.12 -16.46 14.59
CA LEU A 4 49.15 -15.37 13.60
C LEU A 4 47.88 -15.34 12.74
N TYR A 5 47.38 -16.52 12.35
CA TYR A 5 46.13 -16.67 11.60
C TYR A 5 44.91 -16.27 12.43
N SER A 6 44.86 -16.66 13.70
CA SER A 6 43.79 -16.24 14.63
C SER A 6 43.74 -14.72 14.81
N LEU A 7 44.90 -14.07 15.00
CA LEU A 7 44.98 -12.61 15.11
C LEU A 7 44.54 -11.92 13.81
N ALA A 8 44.98 -12.41 12.65
CA ALA A 8 44.57 -11.88 11.34
C ALA A 8 43.05 -11.98 11.13
N LEU A 9 42.42 -13.11 11.50
CA LEU A 9 40.97 -13.28 11.44
C LEU A 9 40.24 -12.30 12.37
N THR A 10 40.71 -12.10 13.61
CA THR A 10 40.10 -11.11 14.52
C THR A 10 40.23 -9.68 13.99
N PHE A 11 41.36 -9.34 13.38
CA PHE A 11 41.57 -8.02 12.77
C PHE A 11 40.64 -7.79 11.57
N MET A 12 40.57 -8.74 10.64
CA MET A 12 39.66 -8.68 9.48
C MET A 12 38.18 -8.61 9.90
N CYS A 13 37.79 -9.36 10.94
CA CYS A 13 36.44 -9.32 11.49
C CYS A 13 36.15 -7.98 12.19
N SER A 14 37.10 -7.43 12.96
CA SER A 14 36.95 -6.11 13.57
C SER A 14 36.83 -4.99 12.54
N LEU A 15 37.57 -5.09 11.42
CA LEU A 15 37.52 -4.11 10.33
C LEU A 15 36.19 -4.18 9.56
N SER A 16 35.66 -5.40 9.33
CA SER A 16 34.33 -5.55 8.72
C SER A 16 33.21 -5.03 9.62
N VAL A 17 33.27 -5.28 10.93
CA VAL A 17 32.32 -4.73 11.91
C VAL A 17 32.41 -3.20 12.00
N LEU A 18 33.61 -2.61 12.04
CA LEU A 18 33.79 -1.15 11.98
C LEU A 18 33.17 -0.57 10.70
N SER A 19 33.43 -1.19 9.54
CA SER A 19 32.90 -0.71 8.25
C SER A 19 31.37 -0.75 8.18
N ALA A 20 30.72 -1.71 8.84
CA ALA A 20 29.27 -1.80 8.92
C ALA A 20 28.66 -0.71 9.82
N VAL A 21 29.34 -0.35 10.92
CA VAL A 21 28.89 0.69 11.87
C VAL A 21 29.01 2.10 11.27
N LEU A 22 29.91 2.32 10.31
CA LEU A 22 30.12 3.61 9.65
C LEU A 22 29.10 3.93 8.54
N SER A 23 28.22 3.00 8.16
CA SER A 23 27.20 3.23 7.14
C SER A 23 25.95 3.89 7.72
N MET A 24 25.82 5.21 7.58
CA MET A 24 24.59 5.95 7.92
C MET A 24 23.44 5.55 6.99
N GLN A 25 22.66 4.54 7.40
CA GLN A 25 21.46 4.10 6.70
C GLN A 25 20.23 4.79 7.29
N CYS A 26 19.64 5.71 6.52
CA CYS A 26 18.42 6.39 6.91
C CYS A 26 17.23 5.43 7.04
N LYS A 27 16.32 5.75 7.96
CA LYS A 27 15.11 4.93 8.18
C LYS A 27 14.17 5.01 6.98
N LYS A 28 13.20 4.09 6.93
CA LYS A 28 12.15 4.09 5.89
C LYS A 28 11.46 5.47 5.82
N PHE A 29 11.35 6.01 4.60
CA PHE A 29 10.81 7.33 4.26
C PHE A 29 11.66 8.55 4.65
N GLN A 30 12.85 8.35 5.23
CA GLN A 30 13.86 9.38 5.34
C GLN A 30 14.77 9.37 4.10
N TYR A 31 15.40 10.51 3.82
CA TYR A 31 16.41 10.65 2.77
C TYR A 31 17.70 11.25 3.36
N PRO A 32 18.87 10.86 2.82
CA PRO A 32 20.14 11.40 3.30
C PRO A 32 20.42 12.80 2.74
N TRP A 33 21.04 13.65 3.55
CA TRP A 33 21.29 15.06 3.22
C TRP A 33 22.49 15.61 4.03
N PRO A 34 23.24 16.62 3.55
CA PRO A 34 23.32 17.14 2.18
C PRO A 34 23.64 16.08 1.11
N ARG A 35 23.23 16.32 -0.15
CA ARG A 35 23.36 15.33 -1.26
C ARG A 35 24.75 14.73 -1.46
N ASN A 36 25.80 15.51 -1.20
CA ASN A 36 27.18 15.11 -1.49
C ASN A 36 27.91 14.57 -0.25
N ASN A 37 27.36 14.79 0.94
CA ASN A 37 27.94 14.44 2.22
C ASN A 37 26.79 14.12 3.17
N HIS A 38 26.41 12.85 3.24
CA HIS A 38 25.16 12.36 3.83
C HIS A 38 25.20 12.32 5.38
N GLU A 39 25.40 13.47 6.01
CA GLU A 39 25.56 13.62 7.46
C GLU A 39 24.24 13.49 8.24
N LEU A 40 23.11 13.82 7.60
CA LEU A 40 21.78 13.86 8.19
C LEU A 40 20.82 12.90 7.47
N CYS A 41 19.87 12.36 8.24
CA CYS A 41 18.70 11.68 7.70
C CYS A 41 17.46 12.54 7.95
N CYS A 42 16.91 13.10 6.87
CA CYS A 42 15.80 14.04 6.92
C CYS A 42 14.47 13.36 6.57
N ASP A 43 13.40 13.73 7.27
CA ASP A 43 12.05 13.31 6.90
C ASP A 43 11.58 14.02 5.62
N GLY A 44 10.85 13.31 4.76
CA GLY A 44 10.24 13.90 3.57
C GLY A 44 8.91 14.61 3.86
N CYS A 45 8.36 15.27 2.83
CA CYS A 45 6.98 15.74 2.83
C CYS A 45 6.00 14.58 3.08
N PRO A 46 4.92 14.80 3.85
CA PRO A 46 3.93 13.75 4.12
C PRO A 46 3.16 13.33 2.85
N PRO A 47 2.43 12.19 2.88
CA PRO A 47 1.45 11.84 1.86
C PRO A 47 0.51 13.01 1.57
N GLY A 48 0.05 13.14 0.32
CA GLY A 48 -0.73 14.30 -0.12
C GLY A 48 0.10 15.50 -0.56
N LYS A 49 1.43 15.52 -0.32
CA LYS A 49 2.30 16.67 -0.60
C LYS A 49 3.55 16.31 -1.40
N ARG A 50 4.09 17.31 -2.11
CA ARG A 50 5.41 17.31 -2.77
C ARG A 50 6.29 18.43 -2.19
N MET A 51 7.60 18.27 -2.31
CA MET A 51 8.58 19.27 -1.90
C MET A 51 8.70 20.37 -2.96
N ILE A 52 8.86 21.62 -2.51
CA ILE A 52 9.15 22.77 -3.40
C ILE A 52 10.48 23.45 -3.07
N GLN A 53 10.93 23.38 -1.82
CA GLN A 53 12.17 23.98 -1.35
C GLN A 53 12.77 23.10 -0.25
N ARG A 54 14.10 23.16 -0.10
CA ARG A 54 14.85 22.58 1.01
C ARG A 54 16.08 23.43 1.32
N SER A 55 16.52 23.43 2.57
CA SER A 55 17.80 23.96 3.00
C SER A 55 18.97 23.19 2.35
N GLN A 56 20.12 23.83 2.19
CA GLN A 56 21.33 23.17 1.66
C GLN A 56 22.07 22.36 2.73
N THR A 57 21.90 22.70 4.01
CA THR A 57 22.68 22.17 5.14
C THR A 57 21.83 21.55 6.24
N THR A 58 20.53 21.87 6.31
CA THR A 58 19.60 21.38 7.35
C THR A 58 18.46 20.56 6.74
N CYS A 59 17.68 19.88 7.59
CA CYS A 59 16.49 19.13 7.18
C CYS A 59 15.23 20.00 6.96
N GLU A 60 15.35 21.32 6.91
CA GLU A 60 14.21 22.20 6.65
C GLU A 60 13.73 22.06 5.21
N ILE A 61 12.45 21.76 5.04
CA ILE A 61 11.77 21.58 3.75
C ILE A 61 10.44 22.33 3.70
N GLN A 62 10.04 22.76 2.50
CA GLN A 62 8.70 23.28 2.25
C GLN A 62 7.90 22.32 1.37
N CYS A 63 6.66 22.05 1.79
CA CYS A 63 5.79 21.04 1.21
C CYS A 63 4.43 21.62 0.83
N VAL A 64 4.03 21.44 -0.44
CA VAL A 64 2.72 21.86 -0.97
C VAL A 64 1.87 20.65 -1.33
N THR A 65 0.55 20.79 -1.23
CA THR A 65 -0.42 19.76 -1.62
C THR A 65 -0.27 19.40 -3.10
N CYS A 66 -0.46 18.13 -3.45
CA CYS A 66 -0.58 17.69 -4.84
C CYS A 66 -1.73 18.44 -5.52
N ALA A 67 -1.53 18.83 -6.79
CA ALA A 67 -2.58 19.44 -7.60
C ALA A 67 -3.69 18.44 -7.94
N ASP A 68 -4.86 18.94 -8.35
CA ASP A 68 -5.97 18.09 -8.80
C ASP A 68 -5.54 17.13 -9.92
N GLY A 69 -5.99 15.88 -9.81
CA GLY A 69 -5.55 14.81 -10.71
C GLY A 69 -4.13 14.28 -10.43
N GLN A 70 -3.51 14.64 -9.31
CA GLN A 70 -2.25 14.05 -8.84
C GLN A 70 -2.33 13.57 -7.38
N TYR A 71 -1.52 12.56 -7.04
CA TYR A 71 -1.46 11.97 -5.72
C TYR A 71 -0.02 11.64 -5.26
N ARG A 72 0.14 11.47 -3.95
CA ARG A 72 1.34 10.93 -3.32
C ARG A 72 0.95 10.14 -2.06
N ASP A 73 1.22 8.85 -2.12
CA ASP A 73 0.80 7.77 -1.22
C ASP A 73 1.73 7.52 -0.02
N THR A 74 2.97 8.00 -0.09
CA THR A 74 4.00 7.80 0.92
C THR A 74 4.73 9.12 1.24
N PRO A 75 5.34 9.27 2.42
CA PRO A 75 6.23 10.40 2.66
C PRO A 75 7.41 10.38 1.66
N ASN A 76 7.86 11.56 1.24
CA ASN A 76 8.67 11.70 0.03
C ASN A 76 9.49 13.01 -0.03
N ALA A 77 10.63 12.99 -0.72
CA ALA A 77 11.44 14.18 -1.02
C ALA A 77 11.35 14.58 -2.51
N GLU A 78 10.20 14.31 -3.15
CA GLU A 78 10.01 14.48 -4.58
C GLU A 78 9.48 15.87 -4.93
N LEU A 79 9.91 16.41 -6.06
CA LEU A 79 9.48 17.73 -6.53
C LEU A 79 8.11 17.71 -7.24
N THR A 80 7.59 16.51 -7.56
CA THR A 80 6.34 16.28 -8.30
C THR A 80 5.44 15.28 -7.58
N CYS A 81 4.16 15.23 -7.92
CA CYS A 81 3.25 14.14 -7.51
C CYS A 81 3.02 13.14 -8.67
N LYS A 82 2.52 11.94 -8.34
CA LYS A 82 2.15 10.93 -9.34
C LYS A 82 0.83 11.33 -9.99
N TRP A 83 0.66 11.14 -11.30
CA TRP A 83 -0.64 11.36 -11.95
C TRP A 83 -1.66 10.29 -11.57
N CYS A 84 -2.91 10.72 -11.32
CA CYS A 84 -4.03 9.82 -11.10
C CYS A 84 -4.29 8.92 -12.31
N ARG A 85 -4.52 7.64 -12.05
CA ARG A 85 -5.05 6.70 -13.03
C ARG A 85 -6.47 7.11 -13.45
N ARG A 86 -6.85 6.77 -14.68
CA ARG A 86 -8.22 6.91 -15.19
C ARG A 86 -8.77 5.54 -15.55
N CYS A 87 -9.96 5.19 -15.06
CA CYS A 87 -10.63 3.91 -15.32
C CYS A 87 -11.41 3.99 -16.64
N ARG A 88 -10.70 4.01 -17.77
CA ARG A 88 -11.29 4.21 -19.13
C ARG A 88 -11.37 2.95 -19.99
N GLU A 89 -10.86 1.82 -19.49
CA GLU A 89 -10.87 0.56 -20.23
C GLU A 89 -12.28 -0.01 -20.40
N SER A 90 -12.47 -0.84 -21.42
CA SER A 90 -13.78 -1.46 -21.68
C SER A 90 -14.22 -2.33 -20.49
N ASN A 91 -15.50 -2.23 -20.13
CA ASN A 91 -16.12 -2.94 -19.01
C ASN A 91 -15.47 -2.67 -17.64
N MET A 92 -14.81 -1.52 -17.49
CA MET A 92 -14.22 -1.03 -16.25
C MET A 92 -15.03 0.13 -15.67
N GLU A 93 -14.91 0.35 -14.36
CA GLU A 93 -15.47 1.49 -13.63
C GLU A 93 -14.58 1.90 -12.44
N GLU A 94 -14.81 3.11 -11.92
CA GLU A 94 -14.08 3.65 -10.77
C GLU A 94 -14.67 3.10 -9.46
N LYS A 95 -13.89 2.30 -8.72
CA LYS A 95 -14.26 1.76 -7.40
C LYS A 95 -14.02 2.79 -6.30
N SER A 96 -12.94 3.56 -6.40
CA SER A 96 -12.66 4.69 -5.52
C SER A 96 -11.95 5.79 -6.29
N ARG A 97 -12.40 7.03 -6.10
CA ARG A 97 -11.84 8.20 -6.78
C ARG A 97 -10.45 8.54 -6.27
N CYS A 98 -9.60 9.03 -7.17
CA CYS A 98 -8.30 9.58 -6.81
C CYS A 98 -8.44 10.82 -5.90
N ASN A 99 -7.48 11.02 -4.99
CA ASN A 99 -7.32 12.24 -4.21
C ASN A 99 -5.82 12.52 -4.02
N SER A 100 -5.46 13.59 -3.29
CA SER A 100 -4.05 13.95 -3.08
C SER A 100 -3.21 12.84 -2.43
N THR A 101 -3.79 11.97 -1.60
CA THR A 101 -3.08 10.88 -0.92
C THR A 101 -3.12 9.54 -1.66
N HIS A 102 -4.14 9.27 -2.48
CA HIS A 102 -4.41 7.93 -3.00
C HIS A 102 -4.80 7.96 -4.48
N ASN A 103 -4.32 6.97 -5.23
CA ASN A 103 -4.68 6.80 -6.64
C ASN A 103 -6.16 6.40 -6.80
N ALA A 104 -6.73 6.61 -8.00
CA ALA A 104 -7.98 5.96 -8.36
C ALA A 104 -7.81 4.43 -8.39
N VAL A 105 -8.78 3.70 -7.84
CA VAL A 105 -8.86 2.24 -7.94
C VAL A 105 -9.93 1.88 -8.94
N CYS A 106 -9.58 1.07 -9.93
CA CYS A 106 -10.50 0.60 -10.94
C CYS A 106 -10.99 -0.82 -10.61
N THR A 107 -12.22 -1.13 -11.00
CA THR A 107 -12.80 -2.48 -10.94
C THR A 107 -13.47 -2.80 -12.26
N CYS A 108 -13.68 -4.09 -12.53
CA CYS A 108 -14.53 -4.51 -13.62
C CYS A 108 -16.01 -4.44 -13.24
N LYS A 109 -16.84 -4.11 -14.23
CA LYS A 109 -18.30 -4.14 -14.13
C LYS A 109 -18.81 -5.57 -13.90
N VAL A 110 -20.04 -5.68 -13.39
CA VAL A 110 -20.74 -6.96 -13.19
C VAL A 110 -20.68 -7.83 -14.46
N GLY A 111 -20.37 -9.11 -14.30
CA GLY A 111 -20.16 -10.06 -15.40
C GLY A 111 -18.73 -10.11 -15.95
N TYR A 112 -17.82 -9.27 -15.45
CA TYR A 112 -16.40 -9.24 -15.84
C TYR A 112 -15.47 -9.40 -14.62
N ARG A 113 -14.26 -9.90 -14.86
CA ARG A 113 -13.19 -10.00 -13.86
C ARG A 113 -11.89 -9.36 -14.35
N CYS A 114 -11.09 -8.88 -13.41
CA CYS A 114 -9.72 -8.43 -13.66
C CYS A 114 -8.85 -9.61 -14.11
N ILE A 115 -7.81 -9.32 -14.92
CA ILE A 115 -6.77 -10.31 -15.25
C ILE A 115 -5.53 -10.21 -14.34
N ASP A 116 -5.37 -9.08 -13.64
CA ASP A 116 -4.17 -8.65 -12.95
C ASP A 116 -4.52 -7.79 -11.71
N GLN A 117 -3.58 -7.64 -10.77
CA GLN A 117 -3.86 -7.01 -9.47
C GLN A 117 -4.00 -5.46 -9.43
N PRO A 118 -3.53 -4.66 -10.40
CA PRO A 118 -4.06 -3.31 -10.57
C PRO A 118 -5.37 -3.29 -11.38
N CYS A 119 -5.87 -4.43 -11.88
CA CYS A 119 -7.03 -4.51 -12.76
C CYS A 119 -6.87 -3.64 -14.02
N SER A 120 -5.87 -3.95 -14.85
CA SER A 120 -5.58 -3.25 -16.11
C SER A 120 -6.52 -3.64 -17.25
N LYS A 121 -7.09 -4.85 -17.22
CA LYS A 121 -8.06 -5.30 -18.24
C LYS A 121 -9.17 -6.17 -17.65
N CYS A 122 -10.36 -6.01 -18.20
CA CYS A 122 -11.56 -6.75 -17.83
C CYS A 122 -11.89 -7.83 -18.88
N VAL A 123 -12.09 -9.06 -18.43
CA VAL A 123 -12.53 -10.20 -19.28
C VAL A 123 -13.85 -10.75 -18.76
N LYS A 124 -14.73 -11.17 -19.68
CA LYS A 124 -16.04 -11.71 -19.33
C LYS A 124 -15.86 -12.97 -18.48
N ILE A 125 -16.64 -13.10 -17.41
CA ILE A 125 -16.66 -14.32 -16.59
C ILE A 125 -17.37 -15.41 -17.42
N PRO A 126 -16.79 -16.61 -17.60
CA PRO A 126 -17.45 -17.70 -18.28
C PRO A 126 -18.76 -18.05 -17.57
N THR A 127 -19.88 -17.97 -18.29
CA THR A 127 -21.21 -18.35 -17.78
C THR A 127 -21.36 -19.87 -17.87
N THR A 128 -20.54 -20.62 -17.13
CA THR A 128 -20.52 -22.09 -17.16
C THR A 128 -21.62 -22.71 -16.27
N VAL A 129 -22.84 -22.22 -16.44
CA VAL A 129 -24.06 -22.95 -16.08
C VAL A 129 -25.02 -22.75 -17.24
N ALA A 130 -25.18 -23.78 -18.07
CA ALA A 130 -26.39 -23.91 -18.84
C ALA A 130 -27.53 -23.96 -17.82
N MET A 131 -28.38 -22.93 -17.80
CA MET A 131 -29.54 -22.89 -16.91
C MET A 131 -30.47 -24.03 -17.31
N THR A 132 -30.29 -25.17 -16.66
CA THR A 132 -31.32 -26.20 -16.59
C THR A 132 -32.57 -25.48 -16.08
N PRO A 133 -33.72 -25.56 -16.78
CA PRO A 133 -34.91 -24.84 -16.34
C PRO A 133 -35.24 -25.26 -14.90
N PRO A 134 -35.70 -24.33 -14.03
CA PRO A 134 -35.98 -24.65 -12.65
C PRO A 134 -37.12 -25.67 -12.57
N LEU A 135 -36.78 -26.92 -12.28
CA LEU A 135 -37.76 -27.98 -12.01
C LEU A 135 -38.35 -27.78 -10.62
N SER A 136 -39.36 -26.93 -10.50
CA SER A 136 -40.35 -26.94 -9.42
C SER A 136 -41.56 -26.07 -9.77
N THR A 137 -42.47 -26.64 -10.55
CA THR A 137 -43.86 -26.17 -10.62
C THR A 137 -44.73 -27.09 -9.75
N LEU A 138 -44.68 -26.92 -8.43
CA LEU A 138 -45.81 -27.27 -7.55
C LEU A 138 -45.66 -26.67 -6.15
N ILE A 139 -46.17 -25.46 -5.94
CA ILE A 139 -46.68 -25.05 -4.62
C ILE A 139 -48.10 -24.55 -4.84
N THR A 140 -49.04 -25.43 -4.50
CA THR A 140 -50.48 -25.18 -4.54
C THR A 140 -50.83 -24.05 -3.57
N THR A 141 -51.79 -23.22 -3.99
CA THR A 141 -52.48 -22.24 -3.15
C THR A 141 -53.00 -22.81 -1.84
N ILE A 142 -52.73 -22.13 -0.73
CA ILE A 142 -53.69 -21.73 0.33
C ILE A 142 -53.00 -20.58 1.09
N GLY A 143 -53.73 -19.50 1.37
CA GLY A 143 -53.16 -18.33 2.04
C GLY A 143 -53.27 -18.40 3.56
N ASP A 144 -52.53 -17.54 4.26
CA ASP A 144 -53.11 -16.73 5.34
C ASP A 144 -52.21 -15.56 5.79
N LYS A 145 -52.87 -14.43 6.09
CA LYS A 145 -52.49 -13.27 6.94
C LYS A 145 -51.01 -12.85 7.15
N LEU A 146 -50.68 -11.65 6.64
CA LEU A 146 -49.96 -10.58 7.37
C LEU A 146 -50.81 -10.15 8.61
N PRO A 147 -50.31 -9.49 9.70
CA PRO A 147 -49.04 -8.74 9.89
C PRO A 147 -48.44 -8.88 11.33
N PRO A 148 -47.68 -7.91 11.93
CA PRO A 148 -46.72 -6.92 11.40
C PRO A 148 -45.29 -7.02 12.01
N THR A 149 -44.37 -6.27 11.41
CA THR A 149 -43.16 -5.59 11.94
C THR A 149 -42.77 -5.75 13.44
N SER A 150 -41.49 -6.03 13.69
CA SER A 150 -40.78 -5.57 14.90
C SER A 150 -39.27 -5.37 14.66
N THR A 151 -38.74 -4.29 15.23
CA THR A 151 -37.44 -3.65 14.93
C THR A 151 -36.32 -4.08 15.89
N THR A 152 -35.06 -3.84 15.48
CA THR A 152 -33.81 -3.75 16.32
C THR A 152 -33.30 -5.12 16.86
N THR A 153 -32.02 -5.35 17.21
CA THR A 153 -30.87 -4.47 17.54
C THR A 153 -29.52 -4.96 16.95
N THR A 154 -28.56 -4.03 16.81
CA THR A 154 -27.10 -4.17 16.72
C THR A 154 -26.45 -5.37 17.44
N ASP A 155 -25.44 -5.98 16.81
CA ASP A 155 -24.16 -6.22 17.52
C ASP A 155 -22.95 -5.93 16.62
N ARG A 156 -21.91 -5.33 17.20
CA ARG A 156 -20.58 -5.04 16.63
C ARG A 156 -19.55 -5.60 17.61
N GLN A 157 -18.70 -6.57 17.25
CA GLN A 157 -17.37 -6.77 17.87
C GLN A 157 -16.55 -7.88 17.13
N PRO A 158 -15.21 -8.03 17.36
CA PRO A 158 -14.24 -7.03 16.92
C PRO A 158 -12.91 -7.61 16.32
N LEU A 159 -12.18 -6.73 15.64
CA LEU A 159 -10.71 -6.57 15.68
C LEU A 159 -9.82 -7.77 16.14
N HIS A 160 -9.33 -8.57 15.20
CA HIS A 160 -8.21 -9.50 15.47
C HIS A 160 -6.86 -8.77 15.50
N LYS A 161 -6.22 -8.69 16.69
CA LYS A 161 -4.81 -8.31 16.86
C LYS A 161 -3.90 -9.49 16.46
N GLY A 162 -3.15 -9.36 15.37
CA GLY A 162 -2.03 -10.25 15.01
C GLY A 162 -0.73 -9.83 15.70
N ARG A 163 0.04 -10.78 16.23
CA ARG A 163 1.26 -10.52 17.04
C ARG A 163 2.46 -10.10 16.19
N ILE A 164 3.26 -9.20 16.73
CA ILE A 164 4.61 -8.87 16.23
C ILE A 164 5.58 -9.94 16.75
N TYR A 165 6.34 -10.58 15.86
CA TYR A 165 7.49 -11.40 16.22
C TYR A 165 8.78 -10.63 15.91
N TYR A 166 9.54 -10.29 16.96
CA TYR A 166 10.91 -9.81 16.82
C TYR A 166 11.85 -11.02 16.80
N CYS A 167 12.43 -11.33 15.64
CA CYS A 167 13.53 -12.28 15.56
C CYS A 167 14.83 -11.57 15.97
N PHE A 168 15.21 -11.72 17.23
CA PHE A 168 16.59 -11.50 17.65
C PHE A 168 17.45 -12.61 17.04
N TYR A 169 18.53 -12.24 16.34
CA TYR A 169 19.58 -13.18 15.97
C TYR A 169 20.91 -12.64 16.47
N THR A 170 21.40 -13.27 17.54
CA THR A 170 22.75 -13.11 18.08
C THR A 170 23.67 -14.12 17.42
N ARG A 171 24.69 -13.65 16.69
CA ARG A 171 25.94 -14.37 16.46
C ARG A 171 27.04 -13.42 15.97
#